data_AF-A0A7U6GD69-F1
#
_entry.id   AF-A0A7U6GD69-F1
#
_cell.length_a   1.000
_cell.length_b   1.000
_cell.length_c   1.000
_cell.angle_alpha   90.00
_cell.angle_beta   90.00
_cell.angle_gamma   90.00
#
_symmetry.space_group_name_H-M   'P 1'
#
loop_
_entity.id
_entity.type
_entity.pdbx_description
1 polymer ?
#
loop_
_entity_poly.entity_id
_entity_poly.type
_entity_poly.pdbx_seq_one_letter_code
_entity_poly.pdbx_strand_id
1 'polypeptide(L)'
;MKKKNIAILLIVLAVAGIVLYRSIATYFTMRYIDTHSFAIPMLLTSQLRDPKIAKEYNTKGYIDISLSPNSPLKEYSLPKPKKGVYLLKKGEKLTIPLLLTFVSYDPTVTEAHVKFDPKDMSGGQVEVYYPIRDKDGNVKGTDKVNINDYISFNKKSVTIKAGQSVDVVMTLSIPKDFPNDVQPFTLNPYGIICEDTNVVLIPNDSELAPSFSICTF
;
A
#
# COMPACT_ATOMS: atom_id res chain seq x y z
N MET A 1 -1.47 -38.68 54.17
CA MET A 1 -1.98 -38.51 52.80
C MET A 1 -1.11 -39.34 51.85
N LYS A 2 -1.66 -40.30 51.09
CA LYS A 2 -0.85 -41.18 50.22
C LYS A 2 -0.12 -40.35 49.16
N LYS A 3 1.16 -40.66 48.83
CA LYS A 3 1.99 -39.92 47.85
C LYS A 3 1.26 -39.59 46.54
N LYS A 4 0.36 -40.47 46.09
CA LYS A 4 -0.48 -40.30 44.90
C LYS A 4 -1.45 -39.10 44.99
N ASN A 5 -1.96 -38.80 46.18
CA ASN A 5 -2.90 -37.68 46.39
C ASN A 5 -2.18 -36.33 46.42
N ILE A 6 -0.91 -36.30 46.86
CA ILE A 6 -0.06 -35.10 46.82
C ILE A 6 0.29 -34.76 45.37
N ALA A 7 0.63 -35.76 44.55
CA ALA A 7 0.94 -35.57 43.13
C ALA A 7 -0.25 -35.01 42.34
N ILE A 8 -1.46 -35.53 42.58
CA ILE A 8 -2.69 -35.04 41.92
C ILE A 8 -2.96 -33.58 42.32
N LEU A 9 -2.82 -33.23 43.61
CA LEU A 9 -3.03 -31.86 44.08
C LEU A 9 -2.05 -30.86 43.44
N LEU A 10 -0.77 -31.24 43.30
CA LEU A 10 0.24 -30.40 42.65
C LEU A 10 -0.05 -30.17 41.16
N ILE A 11 -0.55 -31.18 40.46
CA ILE A 11 -0.95 -31.03 39.05
C ILE A 11 -2.14 -30.07 38.93
N VAL A 12 -3.15 -30.20 39.79
CA VAL A 12 -4.31 -29.30 39.77
C VAL A 12 -3.90 -27.85 40.05
N LEU A 13 -3.00 -27.62 41.01
CA LEU A 13 -2.48 -26.28 41.30
C LEU A 13 -1.64 -25.71 40.16
N ALA A 14 -0.85 -26.54 39.47
CA ALA A 14 -0.07 -26.11 38.31
C ALA A 14 -0.99 -25.72 37.13
N VAL A 15 -2.02 -26.52 36.84
CA VAL A 15 -3.00 -26.20 35.80
C VAL A 15 -3.79 -24.93 36.15
N ALA A 16 -4.26 -24.80 37.40
CA ALA A 16 -4.95 -23.60 37.86
C ALA A 16 -4.06 -22.35 37.75
N GLY A 17 -2.78 -22.46 38.09
CA GLY A 17 -1.80 -21.37 37.95
C GLY A 17 -1.56 -20.96 36.50
N ILE A 18 -1.46 -21.93 35.58
CA ILE A 18 -1.30 -21.66 34.14
C ILE A 18 -2.55 -20.97 33.57
N VAL A 19 -3.75 -21.42 33.96
CA VAL A 19 -5.02 -20.81 33.54
C VAL A 19 -5.12 -19.38 34.08
N LEU A 20 -4.80 -19.16 35.36
CA LEU A 20 -4.85 -17.83 35.97
C LEU A 20 -3.81 -16.88 35.33
N TYR A 21 -2.59 -17.37 35.07
CA TYR A 21 -1.56 -16.61 34.37
C TYR A 21 -2.00 -16.23 32.95
N ARG A 22 -2.59 -17.16 32.18
CA ARG A 22 -3.13 -16.85 30.85
C ARG A 22 -4.25 -15.82 30.92
N SER A 23 -5.16 -15.91 31.88
CA SER A 23 -6.25 -14.95 32.04
C SER A 23 -5.73 -13.55 32.41
N ILE A 24 -4.76 -13.46 33.33
CA ILE A 24 -4.15 -12.20 33.74
C ILE A 24 -3.30 -11.61 32.59
N ALA A 25 -2.50 -12.42 31.91
CA ALA A 25 -1.72 -11.98 30.76
C ALA A 25 -2.63 -11.45 29.64
N THR A 26 -3.71 -12.17 29.30
CA THR A 26 -4.71 -11.74 28.30
C THR A 26 -5.42 -10.46 28.73
N TYR A 27 -5.75 -10.31 30.02
CA TYR A 27 -6.34 -9.08 30.55
C TYR A 27 -5.39 -7.88 30.44
N PHE A 28 -4.10 -8.08 30.70
CA PHE A 28 -3.08 -7.03 30.53
C PHE A 28 -2.81 -6.69 29.06
N THR A 29 -2.77 -7.66 28.14
CA THR A 29 -2.67 -7.36 26.70
C THR A 29 -3.90 -6.60 26.20
N MET A 30 -5.11 -6.98 26.63
CA MET A 30 -6.32 -6.24 26.26
C MET A 30 -6.31 -4.80 26.78
N ARG A 31 -5.88 -4.55 28.02
CA ARG A 31 -5.80 -3.18 28.56
C ARG A 31 -4.68 -2.33 27.96
N TYR A 32 -3.61 -2.96 27.46
CA TYR A 32 -2.54 -2.24 26.75
C TYR A 32 -2.98 -1.80 25.34
N ILE A 33 -3.89 -2.56 24.71
CA ILE A 33 -4.47 -2.20 23.41
C ILE A 33 -5.51 -1.07 23.56
N ASP A 34 -6.18 -0.98 24.71
CA ASP A 34 -7.38 -0.17 24.93
C ASP A 34 -7.13 1.26 25.48
N THR A 35 -5.93 1.85 25.32
CA THR A 35 -5.72 3.26 25.75
C THR A 35 -5.07 4.21 24.75
N HIS A 36 -4.53 3.77 23.62
CA HIS A 36 -3.96 4.70 22.63
C HIS A 36 -4.17 4.31 21.16
N SER A 37 -4.84 3.19 20.89
CA SER A 37 -5.18 2.81 19.52
C SER A 37 -6.59 3.32 19.25
N PHE A 38 -6.73 4.61 18.93
CA PHE A 38 -7.89 5.05 18.17
C PHE A 38 -7.88 4.16 16.91
N ALA A 39 -8.77 3.16 16.86
CA ALA A 39 -9.12 2.54 15.61
C ALA A 39 -9.73 3.67 14.80
N ILE A 40 -8.90 4.41 14.05
CA ILE A 40 -9.38 5.36 13.06
C ILE A 40 -10.25 4.47 12.15
N PRO A 41 -11.58 4.62 12.15
CA PRO A 41 -12.39 3.90 11.18
C PRO A 41 -11.78 4.22 9.82
N MET A 42 -11.47 3.18 9.02
CA MET A 42 -10.96 3.38 7.67
C MET A 42 -11.98 4.23 6.91
N LEU A 43 -11.71 5.54 6.82
CA LEU A 43 -12.56 6.45 6.08
C LEU A 43 -12.46 6.05 4.62
N LEU A 44 -13.61 5.95 3.96
CA LEU A 44 -13.67 5.82 2.52
C LEU A 44 -13.03 7.06 1.88
N THR A 45 -12.47 6.92 0.69
CA THR A 45 -11.88 8.05 -0.05
C THR A 45 -12.87 9.20 -0.26
N SER A 46 -14.17 8.90 -0.41
CA SER A 46 -15.23 9.92 -0.47
C SER A 46 -15.42 10.68 0.84
N GLN A 47 -15.24 10.03 1.99
CA GLN A 47 -15.32 10.65 3.31
C GLN A 47 -14.09 11.51 3.60
N LEU A 48 -12.90 11.07 3.18
CA LEU A 48 -11.68 11.87 3.24
C LEU A 48 -11.75 13.13 2.35
N ARG A 49 -12.57 13.10 1.30
CA ARG A 49 -12.84 14.25 0.42
C ARG A 49 -13.91 15.21 0.96
N ASP A 50 -14.70 14.80 1.97
CA ASP A 50 -15.66 15.68 2.63
C ASP A 50 -14.94 16.48 3.73
N PRO A 51 -14.84 17.82 3.62
CA PRO A 51 -14.13 18.63 4.62
C PRO A 51 -14.72 18.55 6.02
N LYS A 52 -16.03 18.28 6.16
CA LYS A 52 -16.68 18.17 7.47
C LYS A 52 -16.25 16.89 8.16
N ILE A 53 -16.36 15.76 7.46
CA ILE A 53 -15.98 14.44 7.98
C ILE A 53 -14.46 14.40 8.21
N ALA A 54 -13.65 14.81 7.23
CA ALA A 54 -12.19 14.80 7.34
C ALA A 54 -11.67 15.55 8.59
N LYS A 55 -12.27 16.71 8.91
CA LYS A 55 -11.91 17.50 10.10
C LYS A 55 -12.25 16.81 11.42
N GLU A 56 -13.31 16.01 11.48
CA GLU A 56 -13.64 15.21 12.68
C GLU A 56 -12.53 14.20 13.01
N TYR A 57 -11.76 13.78 12.01
CA TYR A 57 -10.63 12.86 12.14
C TYR A 57 -9.27 13.58 12.03
N ASN A 58 -9.22 14.89 12.31
CA ASN A 58 -7.99 15.70 12.29
C ASN A 58 -7.24 15.68 10.94
N THR A 59 -7.95 15.38 9.84
CA THR A 59 -7.42 15.49 8.48
C THR A 59 -7.62 16.92 7.99
N LYS A 60 -6.52 17.61 7.73
CA LYS A 60 -6.48 19.03 7.33
C LYS A 60 -6.43 19.25 5.83
N GLY A 61 -6.20 18.19 5.07
CA GLY A 61 -6.22 18.22 3.62
C GLY A 61 -5.86 16.86 3.05
N TYR A 62 -5.78 16.79 1.73
CA TYR A 62 -5.37 15.59 1.03
C TYR A 62 -4.62 15.92 -0.25
N ILE A 63 -3.79 14.98 -0.70
CA ILE A 63 -3.14 15.01 -2.00
C ILE A 63 -3.86 14.02 -2.90
N ASP A 64 -4.53 14.57 -3.91
CA ASP A 64 -5.13 13.81 -4.99
C ASP A 64 -4.04 13.31 -5.94
N ILE A 65 -3.96 12.00 -6.17
CA ILE A 65 -3.02 11.40 -7.12
C ILE A 65 -3.79 10.87 -8.31
N SER A 66 -3.57 11.44 -9.48
CA SER A 66 -4.25 11.07 -10.72
C SER A 66 -3.24 10.87 -11.85
N LEU A 67 -3.69 10.26 -12.96
CA LEU A 67 -2.91 10.26 -14.18
C LEU A 67 -2.92 11.68 -14.77
N SER A 68 -1.76 12.19 -15.17
CA SER A 68 -1.69 13.43 -15.92
C SER A 68 -2.54 13.31 -17.21
N PRO A 69 -3.16 14.39 -17.71
CA PRO A 69 -3.97 14.35 -18.93
C PRO A 69 -3.27 13.75 -20.16
N ASN A 70 -1.93 13.87 -20.20
CA ASN A 70 -1.08 13.37 -21.29
C ASN A 70 -0.57 11.94 -21.05
N SER A 71 -1.02 11.26 -19.99
CA SER A 71 -0.56 9.92 -19.67
C SER A 71 -1.06 8.91 -20.71
N PRO A 72 -0.18 8.02 -21.24
CA PRO A 72 -0.59 6.98 -22.19
C PRO A 72 -1.57 5.97 -21.56
N LEU A 73 -1.70 5.96 -20.24
CA LEU A 73 -2.56 5.04 -19.51
C LEU A 73 -4.01 5.52 -19.40
N LYS A 74 -4.34 6.77 -19.77
CA LYS A 74 -5.72 7.28 -19.69
C LYS A 74 -6.73 6.45 -20.49
N GLU A 75 -6.31 5.78 -21.58
CA GLU A 75 -7.20 4.90 -22.37
C GLU A 75 -7.55 3.57 -21.68
N TYR A 76 -6.82 3.23 -20.61
CA TYR A 76 -7.00 2.02 -19.81
C TYR A 76 -7.80 2.28 -18.52
N SER A 77 -8.07 3.54 -18.19
CA SER A 77 -8.81 3.97 -16.99
C SER A 77 -10.33 3.80 -17.11
N LEU A 78 -11.00 3.65 -15.96
CA LEU A 78 -12.46 3.58 -15.84
C LEU A 78 -13.12 4.97 -16.07
N PRO A 79 -14.41 5.06 -16.43
CA PRO A 79 -15.45 4.00 -16.48
C PRO A 79 -15.61 3.31 -17.84
N LYS A 80 -14.82 3.66 -18.86
CA LYS A 80 -14.86 3.02 -20.18
C LYS A 80 -13.48 2.46 -20.54
N PRO A 81 -13.03 1.38 -19.86
CA PRO A 81 -11.76 0.77 -20.20
C PRO A 81 -11.87 0.27 -21.64
N LYS A 82 -11.15 0.91 -22.58
CA LYS A 82 -11.06 0.37 -23.95
C LYS A 82 -10.17 -0.86 -23.99
N LYS A 83 -9.27 -0.99 -23.01
CA LYS A 83 -8.37 -2.12 -22.78
C LYS A 83 -8.20 -2.27 -21.26
N GLY A 84 -8.47 -3.45 -20.70
CA GLY A 84 -8.37 -3.69 -19.25
C GLY A 84 -6.97 -4.07 -18.77
N VAL A 85 -6.04 -4.34 -19.68
CA VAL A 85 -4.67 -4.77 -19.36
C VAL A 85 -3.68 -4.03 -20.26
N TYR A 86 -2.69 -3.38 -19.65
CA TYR A 86 -1.53 -2.84 -20.36
C TYR A 86 -0.47 -3.94 -20.52
N LEU A 87 0.00 -4.15 -21.75
CA LEU A 87 1.02 -5.13 -22.07
C LEU A 87 2.38 -4.46 -22.13
N LEU A 88 3.30 -4.86 -21.25
CA LEU A 88 4.67 -4.35 -21.21
C LEU A 88 5.64 -5.48 -21.54
N LYS A 89 6.59 -5.28 -22.46
CA LYS A 89 7.57 -6.32 -22.80
C LYS A 89 8.78 -6.26 -21.87
N LYS A 90 9.48 -7.38 -21.76
CA LYS A 90 10.78 -7.41 -21.07
C LYS A 90 11.78 -6.48 -21.76
N GLY A 91 12.55 -5.75 -20.95
CA GLY A 91 13.49 -4.74 -21.43
C GLY A 91 12.85 -3.39 -21.78
N GLU A 92 11.52 -3.26 -21.72
CA GLU A 92 10.85 -1.98 -21.94
C GLU A 92 10.74 -1.15 -20.66
N LYS A 93 10.58 0.16 -20.87
CA LYS A 93 10.30 1.13 -19.83
C LYS A 93 8.95 1.76 -20.10
N LEU A 94 8.12 1.84 -19.08
CA LEU A 94 6.88 2.58 -19.11
C LEU A 94 7.03 3.87 -18.31
N THR A 95 6.83 5.00 -18.97
CA THR A 95 6.81 6.32 -18.34
C THR A 95 5.37 6.71 -18.03
N ILE A 96 5.12 7.08 -16.77
CA ILE A 96 3.78 7.26 -16.22
C ILE A 96 3.73 8.64 -15.57
N PRO A 97 3.29 9.66 -16.33
CA PRO A 97 3.08 10.99 -15.78
C PRO A 97 1.89 11.00 -14.81
N LEU A 98 2.16 11.40 -13.58
CA LEU A 98 1.21 11.55 -12.48
C LEU A 98 1.02 13.03 -12.17
N LEU A 99 -0.21 13.40 -11.82
CA LEU A 99 -0.56 14.73 -11.34
C LEU A 99 -0.92 14.64 -9.87
N LEU A 100 -0.17 15.34 -9.02
CA LEU A 100 -0.43 15.42 -7.58
C LEU A 100 -1.05 16.79 -7.28
N THR A 101 -2.26 16.82 -6.72
CA THR A 101 -2.97 18.07 -6.40
C THR A 101 -3.23 18.17 -4.91
N PHE A 102 -2.74 19.23 -4.27
CA PHE A 102 -2.97 19.43 -2.84
C PHE A 102 -4.24 20.24 -2.59
N VAL A 103 -5.19 19.63 -1.87
CA VAL A 103 -6.42 20.26 -1.42
C VAL A 103 -6.35 20.44 0.09
N SER A 104 -6.33 21.69 0.55
CA SER A 104 -6.34 22.03 1.97
C SER A 104 -7.75 22.38 2.43
N TYR A 105 -8.12 21.92 3.62
CA TYR A 105 -9.35 22.27 4.34
C TYR A 105 -9.11 23.26 5.48
N ASP A 106 -7.85 23.51 5.82
CA ASP A 106 -7.41 24.38 6.90
C ASP A 106 -6.50 25.46 6.31
N PRO A 107 -6.87 26.76 6.39
CA PRO A 107 -6.08 27.85 5.80
C PRO A 107 -4.68 27.97 6.42
N THR A 108 -4.41 27.36 7.57
CA THR A 108 -3.07 27.33 8.19
C THR A 108 -2.14 26.30 7.54
N VAL A 109 -2.68 25.29 6.84
CA VAL A 109 -1.89 24.32 6.07
C VAL A 109 -1.81 24.80 4.64
N THR A 110 -0.72 25.49 4.33
CA THR A 110 -0.52 26.19 3.04
C THR A 110 0.29 25.37 2.03
N GLU A 111 0.96 24.32 2.48
CA GLU A 111 1.73 23.41 1.63
C GLU A 111 1.77 22.01 2.23
N ALA A 112 2.09 21.04 1.37
CA ALA A 112 2.31 19.65 1.75
C ALA A 112 3.60 19.11 1.12
N HIS A 113 4.30 18.26 1.86
CA HIS A 113 5.57 17.64 1.55
C HIS A 113 5.35 16.20 1.13
N VAL A 114 5.81 15.87 -0.08
CA VAL A 114 5.71 14.53 -0.64
C VAL A 114 7.10 14.00 -0.91
N LYS A 115 7.40 12.83 -0.37
CA LYS A 115 8.60 12.04 -0.64
C LYS A 115 8.27 10.94 -1.66
N PHE A 116 9.22 10.68 -2.54
CA PHE A 116 9.20 9.60 -3.51
C PHE A 116 10.28 8.59 -3.21
N ASP A 117 9.89 7.45 -2.66
CA ASP A 117 10.79 6.37 -2.29
C ASP A 117 10.09 5.01 -2.46
N PRO A 118 10.26 4.35 -3.61
CA PRO A 118 9.68 3.04 -3.87
C PRO A 118 10.06 1.98 -2.85
N LYS A 119 11.19 2.13 -2.13
CA LYS A 119 11.67 1.11 -1.18
C LYS A 119 11.18 1.34 0.24
N ASP A 120 10.59 2.49 0.51
CA ASP A 120 10.02 2.80 1.80
C ASP A 120 8.68 2.07 1.97
N MET A 121 8.55 1.31 3.05
CA MET A 121 7.38 0.48 3.32
C MET A 121 6.11 1.31 3.50
N SER A 122 6.23 2.57 3.95
CA SER A 122 5.09 3.47 4.14
C SER A 122 4.43 3.88 2.82
N GLY A 123 5.18 3.85 1.71
CA GLY A 123 4.68 4.10 0.36
C GLY A 123 3.98 2.89 -0.27
N GLY A 124 3.81 1.79 0.47
CA GLY A 124 3.24 0.54 -0.04
C GLY A 124 4.25 -0.28 -0.85
N GLN A 125 4.15 -1.60 -0.72
CA GLN A 125 5.00 -2.58 -1.42
C GLN A 125 4.10 -3.58 -2.14
N VAL A 126 4.51 -4.02 -3.33
CA VAL A 126 3.82 -5.11 -4.04
C VAL A 126 4.77 -6.24 -4.39
N GLU A 127 4.46 -7.39 -3.81
CA GLU A 127 5.05 -8.66 -4.17
C GLU A 127 4.12 -9.42 -5.11
N VAL A 128 4.65 -9.86 -6.24
CA VAL A 128 3.91 -10.62 -7.25
C VAL A 128 4.57 -11.97 -7.41
N TYR A 129 3.76 -13.02 -7.42
CA TYR A 129 4.23 -14.40 -7.45
C TYR A 129 4.31 -14.94 -8.88
N TYR A 130 5.23 -15.87 -9.11
CA TYR A 130 5.37 -16.58 -10.38
C TYR A 130 5.79 -18.04 -10.15
N PRO A 131 5.32 -18.99 -10.99
CA PRO A 131 5.70 -20.39 -10.86
C PRO A 131 7.12 -20.64 -11.37
N ILE A 132 7.89 -21.43 -10.62
CA ILE A 132 9.15 -22.02 -11.10
C ILE A 132 8.80 -23.34 -11.78
N ARG A 133 9.12 -23.46 -13.07
CA ARG A 133 8.89 -24.66 -13.86
C ARG A 133 10.18 -25.43 -14.10
N ASP A 134 10.09 -26.75 -14.17
CA ASP A 134 11.19 -27.58 -14.67
C ASP A 134 11.23 -27.59 -16.21
N LYS A 135 12.24 -28.30 -16.75
CA LYS A 135 12.44 -28.48 -18.19
C LYS A 135 11.26 -29.13 -18.91
N ASP A 136 10.41 -29.85 -18.18
CA ASP A 136 9.24 -30.56 -18.71
C ASP A 136 7.96 -29.70 -18.56
N GLY A 137 8.09 -28.47 -18.03
CA GLY A 137 6.99 -27.51 -17.85
C GLY A 137 6.22 -27.65 -16.54
N ASN A 138 6.58 -28.62 -15.68
CA ASN A 138 5.88 -28.86 -14.41
C ASN A 138 6.28 -27.82 -13.37
N VAL A 139 5.30 -27.33 -12.61
CA VAL A 139 5.54 -26.38 -11.51
C VAL A 139 6.23 -27.11 -10.35
N LYS A 140 7.46 -26.68 -10.02
CA LYS A 140 8.25 -27.19 -8.89
C LYS A 140 8.19 -26.29 -7.66
N GLY A 141 7.70 -25.08 -7.81
CA GLY A 141 7.56 -24.12 -6.72
C GLY A 141 7.04 -22.80 -7.22
N THR A 142 7.04 -21.83 -6.32
CA THR A 142 6.65 -20.45 -6.58
C THR A 142 7.71 -19.54 -6.00
N ASP A 143 8.03 -18.48 -6.70
CA ASP A 143 8.89 -17.41 -6.22
C ASP A 143 8.19 -16.06 -6.42
N LYS A 144 8.80 -14.98 -5.96
CA LYS A 144 8.20 -13.64 -5.97
C LYS A 144 9.15 -12.58 -6.49
N VAL A 145 8.57 -11.55 -7.09
CA VAL A 145 9.25 -10.31 -7.45
C VAL A 145 8.62 -9.15 -6.69
N ASN A 146 9.45 -8.24 -6.18
CA ASN A 146 8.95 -6.97 -5.64
C ASN A 146 8.90 -5.95 -6.78
N ILE A 147 7.70 -5.50 -7.14
CA ILE A 147 7.50 -4.55 -8.25
C ILE A 147 8.14 -3.21 -7.95
N ASN A 148 8.22 -2.82 -6.68
CA ASN A 148 8.83 -1.58 -6.24
C ASN A 148 10.31 -1.45 -6.62
N ASP A 149 11.04 -2.57 -6.75
CA ASP A 149 12.45 -2.57 -7.17
C ASP A 149 12.63 -2.09 -8.62
N TYR A 150 11.55 -2.09 -9.40
CA TYR A 150 11.51 -1.69 -10.81
C TYR A 150 10.88 -0.31 -11.01
N ILE A 151 10.45 0.35 -9.93
CA ILE A 151 9.85 1.69 -9.95
C ILE A 151 10.93 2.73 -9.63
N SER A 152 10.86 3.86 -10.32
CA SER A 152 11.65 5.05 -10.03
C SER A 152 10.84 6.31 -10.29
N PHE A 153 11.25 7.42 -9.67
CA PHE A 153 10.64 8.72 -9.86
C PHE A 153 11.67 9.72 -10.40
N ASN A 154 11.23 10.68 -11.20
CA ASN A 154 12.10 11.75 -11.70
C ASN A 154 12.52 12.76 -10.63
N LYS A 155 11.87 12.74 -9.46
CA LYS A 155 12.12 13.60 -8.32
C LYS A 155 12.17 12.74 -7.05
N LYS A 156 12.94 13.18 -6.04
CA LYS A 156 12.98 12.53 -4.72
C LYS A 156 11.92 13.07 -3.76
N SER A 157 11.55 14.32 -3.92
CA SER A 157 10.50 14.97 -3.15
C SER A 157 9.94 16.18 -3.90
N VAL A 158 8.78 16.65 -3.49
CA VAL A 158 8.17 17.91 -3.89
C VAL A 158 7.44 18.54 -2.71
N THR A 159 7.41 19.88 -2.70
CA THR A 159 6.49 20.66 -1.88
C THR A 159 5.38 21.19 -2.78
N ILE A 160 4.12 20.97 -2.41
CA ILE A 160 2.94 21.36 -3.19
C ILE A 160 2.15 22.37 -2.36
N LYS A 161 1.96 23.59 -2.87
CA LYS A 161 1.13 24.58 -2.16
C LYS A 161 -0.36 24.26 -2.29
N ALA A 162 -1.15 24.71 -1.32
CA ALA A 162 -2.59 24.52 -1.32
C ALA A 162 -3.22 25.05 -2.61
N GLY A 163 -4.06 24.21 -3.25
CA GLY A 163 -4.69 24.51 -4.52
C GLY A 163 -3.78 24.38 -5.75
N GLN A 164 -2.52 23.96 -5.58
CA GLN A 164 -1.61 23.70 -6.70
C GLN A 164 -1.57 22.23 -7.06
N SER A 165 -1.20 21.99 -8.32
CA SER A 165 -0.90 20.67 -8.85
C SER A 165 0.55 20.62 -9.35
N VAL A 166 1.20 19.48 -9.18
CA VAL A 166 2.57 19.24 -9.62
C VAL A 166 2.65 17.94 -10.40
N ASP A 167 3.28 17.98 -11.58
CA ASP A 167 3.59 16.77 -12.34
C ASP A 167 4.83 16.06 -11.76
N VAL A 168 4.68 14.74 -11.67
CA VAL A 168 5.72 13.79 -11.26
C VAL A 168 5.72 12.66 -12.27
N VAL A 169 6.89 12.17 -12.62
CA VAL A 169 7.01 11.06 -13.56
C VAL A 169 7.45 9.82 -12.79
N MET A 170 6.58 8.83 -12.74
CA MET A 170 6.91 7.48 -12.30
C MET A 170 7.37 6.67 -13.52
N THR A 171 8.41 5.87 -13.37
CA THR A 171 8.92 4.99 -14.43
C THR A 171 9.01 3.57 -13.91
N LEU A 172 8.34 2.65 -14.60
CA LEU A 172 8.46 1.21 -14.41
C LEU A 172 9.44 0.65 -15.45
N SER A 173 10.53 0.05 -15.01
CA SER A 173 11.57 -0.51 -15.89
C SER A 173 11.66 -2.02 -15.72
N ILE A 174 11.14 -2.78 -16.68
CA ILE A 174 11.19 -4.23 -16.64
C ILE A 174 12.49 -4.69 -17.31
N PRO A 175 13.39 -5.41 -16.61
CA PRO A 175 14.64 -5.86 -17.20
C PRO A 175 14.41 -7.02 -18.18
N LYS A 176 15.41 -7.32 -19.01
CA LYS A 176 15.31 -8.38 -20.03
C LYS A 176 15.22 -9.78 -19.43
N ASP A 177 15.82 -9.97 -18.27
CA ASP A 177 15.86 -11.21 -17.49
C ASP A 177 14.70 -11.32 -16.48
N PHE A 178 13.71 -10.42 -16.54
CA PHE A 178 12.54 -10.48 -15.67
C PHE A 178 11.85 -11.85 -15.77
N PRO A 179 11.34 -12.45 -14.68
CA PRO A 179 10.78 -13.79 -14.73
C PRO A 179 9.61 -13.94 -15.69
N ASN A 180 9.43 -15.15 -16.22
CA ASN A 180 8.24 -15.51 -16.99
C ASN A 180 7.06 -15.80 -16.06
N ASP A 181 5.84 -15.76 -16.61
CA ASP A 181 4.60 -16.13 -15.90
C ASP A 181 4.34 -15.33 -14.61
N VAL A 182 4.94 -14.15 -14.48
CA VAL A 182 4.62 -13.21 -13.39
C VAL A 182 3.17 -12.79 -13.54
N GLN A 183 2.40 -12.97 -12.47
CA GLN A 183 0.97 -12.61 -12.47
C GLN A 183 0.77 -11.13 -12.83
N PRO A 184 -0.35 -10.77 -13.47
CA PRO A 184 -0.67 -9.37 -13.67
C PRO A 184 -0.77 -8.63 -12.33
N PHE A 185 -0.36 -7.36 -12.30
CA PHE A 185 -0.36 -6.52 -11.11
C PHE A 185 -0.93 -5.13 -11.41
N THR A 186 -1.54 -4.49 -10.43
CA THR A 186 -2.05 -3.12 -10.58
C THR A 186 -0.98 -2.10 -10.26
N LEU A 187 -1.05 -0.96 -10.95
CA LEU A 187 -0.18 0.17 -10.67
C LEU A 187 -0.84 1.13 -9.69
N ASN A 188 -0.62 0.91 -8.41
CA ASN A 188 -0.91 1.93 -7.40
C ASN A 188 0.26 2.91 -7.31
N PRO A 189 0.10 4.08 -6.66
CA PRO A 189 1.17 5.05 -6.49
C PRO A 189 2.20 4.59 -5.44
N TYR A 190 2.81 3.44 -5.67
CA TYR A 190 3.80 2.85 -4.77
C TYR A 190 5.00 3.76 -4.61
N GLY A 191 5.44 3.95 -3.38
CA GLY A 191 6.56 4.83 -3.05
C GLY A 191 6.22 6.31 -3.03
N ILE A 192 4.96 6.71 -3.14
CA ILE A 192 4.54 8.10 -2.88
C ILE A 192 4.12 8.21 -1.42
N ILE A 193 4.74 9.13 -0.68
CA ILE A 193 4.55 9.27 0.76
C ILE A 193 4.31 10.75 1.08
N CYS A 194 3.28 11.05 1.87
CA CYS A 194 3.10 12.38 2.44
C CYS A 194 3.76 12.42 3.82
N GLU A 195 4.64 13.39 4.02
CA GLU A 195 5.39 13.53 5.27
C GLU A 195 4.60 14.31 6.33
N ASP A 196 3.52 15.00 5.95
CA ASP A 196 2.66 15.75 6.86
C ASP A 196 1.58 14.86 7.49
N THR A 197 1.59 14.74 8.81
CA THR A 197 0.74 13.79 9.56
C THR A 197 -0.77 14.04 9.45
N ASN A 198 -1.18 15.22 9.01
CA ASN A 198 -2.60 15.61 8.90
C ASN A 198 -3.05 15.77 7.44
N VAL A 199 -2.21 15.36 6.48
CA VAL A 199 -2.53 15.35 5.05
C VAL A 199 -2.47 13.91 4.56
N VAL A 200 -3.54 13.47 3.90
CA VAL A 200 -3.66 12.07 3.43
C VAL A 200 -3.41 11.97 1.92
N LEU A 201 -2.84 10.85 1.47
CA LEU A 201 -2.76 10.54 0.05
C LEU A 201 -4.04 9.84 -0.40
N ILE A 202 -4.65 10.35 -1.48
CA ILE A 202 -5.83 9.73 -2.08
C ILE A 202 -5.53 9.38 -3.53
N PRO A 203 -5.23 8.10 -3.84
CA PRO A 203 -5.18 7.65 -5.23
C PRO A 203 -6.56 7.80 -5.88
N ASN A 204 -6.59 8.26 -7.13
CA ASN A 204 -7.78 8.15 -7.95
C ASN A 204 -7.87 6.71 -8.48
N ASP A 205 -8.52 5.85 -7.70
CA ASP A 205 -8.65 4.42 -7.99
C ASP A 205 -9.22 4.14 -9.39
N SER A 206 -10.10 5.01 -9.91
CA SER A 206 -10.66 4.84 -11.26
C SER A 206 -9.62 5.01 -12.37
N GLU A 207 -8.57 5.79 -12.11
CA GLU A 207 -7.51 6.09 -13.07
C GLU A 207 -6.28 5.21 -12.90
N LEU A 208 -5.98 4.82 -11.65
CA LEU A 208 -4.82 4.00 -11.28
C LEU A 208 -5.15 2.50 -11.18
N ALA A 209 -6.39 2.10 -11.47
CA ALA A 209 -6.81 0.70 -11.59
C ALA A 209 -6.27 -0.13 -12.80
N PRO A 210 -5.58 0.40 -13.84
CA PRO A 210 -5.08 -0.48 -14.91
C PRO A 210 -4.20 -1.60 -14.37
N SER A 211 -4.51 -2.82 -14.77
CA SER A 211 -3.66 -3.98 -14.53
C SER A 211 -2.58 -4.06 -15.61
N PHE A 212 -1.37 -4.38 -15.20
CA PHE A 212 -0.21 -4.59 -16.05
C PHE A 212 0.05 -6.08 -16.16
N SER A 213 0.28 -6.55 -17.40
CA SER A 213 0.76 -7.89 -17.65
C SER A 213 2.06 -7.80 -18.44
N ILE A 214 3.05 -8.59 -18.04
CA ILE A 214 4.35 -8.60 -18.69
C ILE A 214 4.35 -9.67 -19.78
N CYS A 215 4.50 -9.22 -21.02
CA CYS A 215 4.60 -10.10 -22.18
C CYS A 215 5.98 -10.74 -22.23
N THR A 216 5.99 -12.07 -22.36
CA THR A 216 7.20 -12.91 -22.31
C THR A 216 7.74 -13.31 -23.69
N PHE A 217 7.22 -12.75 -24.78
CA PHE A 217 7.59 -13.08 -26.17
C PHE A 217 9.06 -12.82 -26.50
#